data_AF-A0A7C9DNH5-F1
#
_entry.id   AF-A0A7C9DNH5-F1
#
_cell.length_a   1.000
_cell.length_b   1.000
_cell.length_c   1.000
_cell.angle_alpha   90.00
_cell.angle_beta   90.00
_cell.angle_gamma   90.00
#
_symmetry.space_group_name_H-M   'P 1'
#
loop_
_entity.id
_entity.type
_entity.pdbx_description
1 polymer ?
#
loop_
_entity_poly.entity_id
_entity_poly.type
_entity_poly.pdbx_seq_one_letter_code
_entity_poly.pdbx_strand_id
1 'polypeptide(L)'
;KAADLTYWESAARMIADVSKSSKIVVEKSTVPVKTAEAIERILSHNSKGINFQILSNPEFLAEGTAIEDLLKPDRVLIGGRETPEGNKAVKALKDVYAHWVPEDRILCANLWSAELSKLAANAFLAQRISSVNA
;
A
#
# COMPACT_ATOMS: atom_id res chain seq x y z
N LYS A 1 16.94 9.07 10.04
CA LYS A 1 15.73 9.82 10.46
C LYS A 1 14.56 8.85 10.41
N ALA A 2 13.84 8.65 11.52
CA ALA A 2 12.62 7.84 11.52
C ALA A 2 11.50 8.57 10.77
N ALA A 3 10.57 7.83 10.15
CA ALA A 3 9.42 8.43 9.48
C ALA A 3 8.53 9.16 10.51
N ASP A 4 8.03 10.34 10.15
CA ASP A 4 7.03 11.06 10.95
C ASP A 4 5.68 10.34 10.82
N LEU A 5 5.24 9.71 11.92
CA LEU A 5 4.07 8.84 11.94
C LEU A 5 2.76 9.61 12.12
N THR A 6 2.82 10.92 12.40
CA THR A 6 1.65 11.72 12.78
C THR A 6 0.59 11.82 11.67
N TYR A 7 1.03 11.88 10.41
CA TYR A 7 0.12 12.12 9.28
C TYR A 7 -0.77 10.91 8.95
N TRP A 8 -0.19 9.71 8.89
CA TRP A 8 -0.99 8.51 8.57
C TRP A 8 -1.92 8.14 9.73
N GLU A 9 -1.51 8.39 10.99
CA GLU A 9 -2.37 8.19 12.16
C GLU A 9 -3.57 9.13 12.15
N SER A 10 -3.34 10.41 11.85
CA SER A 10 -4.41 11.41 11.72
C SER A 10 -5.39 11.05 10.61
N ALA A 11 -4.89 10.61 9.46
CA ALA A 11 -5.71 10.13 8.35
C ALA A 11 -6.57 8.91 8.76
N ALA A 12 -5.97 7.93 9.45
CA ALA A 12 -6.71 6.76 9.92
C ALA A 12 -7.84 7.15 10.90
N ARG A 13 -7.58 8.05 11.85
CA ARG A 13 -8.62 8.55 12.78
C ARG A 13 -9.75 9.27 12.04
N MET A 14 -9.41 10.15 11.10
CA MET A 14 -10.39 10.85 10.29
C MET A 14 -11.26 9.89 9.48
N ILE A 15 -10.66 8.86 8.87
CA ILE A 15 -11.39 7.81 8.14
C ILE A 15 -12.39 7.11 9.08
N ALA A 16 -11.98 6.75 10.30
CA ALA A 16 -12.88 6.11 11.26
C ALA A 16 -14.05 7.03 11.65
N ASP A 17 -13.79 8.31 11.93
CA ASP A 17 -14.79 9.26 12.41
C ASP A 17 -15.89 9.57 11.37
N VAL A 18 -15.51 9.67 10.09
CA VAL A 18 -16.46 10.04 9.01
C VAL A 18 -17.11 8.83 8.34
N SER A 19 -16.59 7.63 8.56
CA SER A 19 -17.10 6.43 7.90
C SER A 19 -18.47 6.04 8.41
N LYS A 20 -19.41 5.83 7.46
CA LYS A 20 -20.79 5.36 7.73
C LYS A 20 -21.04 3.91 7.29
N SER A 21 -20.06 3.29 6.64
CA SER A 21 -20.15 1.96 6.06
C SER A 21 -18.75 1.35 5.90
N SER A 22 -18.68 0.03 5.74
CA SER A 22 -17.43 -0.72 5.53
C SER A 22 -16.65 -0.23 4.31
N LYS A 23 -15.32 -0.24 4.39
CA LYS A 23 -14.42 0.29 3.34
C LYS A 23 -13.16 -0.53 3.19
N ILE A 24 -12.57 -0.44 2.00
CA ILE A 24 -11.18 -0.82 1.77
C ILE A 24 -10.35 0.45 1.95
N VAL A 25 -9.31 0.38 2.79
CA VAL A 25 -8.34 1.44 3.01
C VAL A 25 -7.01 0.98 2.44
N VAL A 26 -6.47 1.77 1.51
CA VAL A 26 -5.25 1.43 0.78
C VAL A 26 -4.13 2.36 1.22
N GLU A 27 -3.10 1.78 1.82
CA GLU A 27 -1.84 2.44 2.13
C GLU A 27 -0.98 2.44 0.85
N LYS A 28 -0.61 3.62 0.34
CA LYS A 28 0.13 3.79 -0.94
C LYS A 28 1.58 4.25 -0.75
N SER A 29 1.85 4.90 0.37
CA SER A 29 3.04 5.72 0.61
C SER A 29 4.27 4.86 0.93
N THR A 30 5.45 5.48 0.93
CA THR A 30 6.64 4.82 1.49
C THR A 30 6.59 4.93 3.01
N VAL A 31 5.92 3.99 3.66
CA VAL A 31 5.81 3.91 5.11
C VAL A 31 6.69 2.79 5.68
N PRO A 32 7.08 2.86 6.96
CA PRO A 32 7.76 1.75 7.63
C PRO A 32 6.92 0.47 7.60
N VAL A 33 7.59 -0.68 7.70
CA VAL A 33 6.92 -1.96 7.94
C VAL A 33 6.05 -1.86 9.19
N LYS A 34 4.86 -2.49 9.15
CA LYS A 34 3.82 -2.50 10.19
C LYS A 34 2.93 -1.26 10.25
N THR A 35 3.03 -0.33 9.31
CA THR A 35 2.08 0.79 9.25
C THR A 35 0.66 0.31 8.96
N ALA A 36 0.48 -0.67 8.06
CA ALA A 36 -0.85 -1.20 7.79
C ALA A 36 -1.50 -1.87 9.03
N GLU A 37 -0.71 -2.55 9.87
CA GLU A 37 -1.17 -3.11 11.14
C GLU A 37 -1.58 -2.01 12.13
N ALA A 38 -0.83 -0.91 12.17
CA ALA A 38 -1.13 0.21 13.04
C ALA A 38 -2.39 0.98 12.58
N ILE A 39 -2.60 1.13 11.27
CA ILE A 39 -3.84 1.65 10.68
C ILE A 39 -5.03 0.77 11.08
N GLU A 40 -4.89 -0.55 10.93
CA GLU A 40 -5.94 -1.52 11.30
C GLU A 40 -6.32 -1.39 12.78
N ARG A 41 -5.33 -1.23 13.66
CA ARG A 41 -5.56 -1.03 15.09
C ARG A 41 -6.36 0.26 15.33
N ILE A 42 -6.00 1.38 14.71
CA ILE A 42 -6.73 2.64 14.87
C ILE A 42 -8.17 2.52 14.37
N LEU A 43 -8.36 1.96 13.17
CA LEU A 43 -9.69 1.84 12.59
C LEU A 43 -10.59 0.89 13.37
N SER A 44 -10.08 -0.25 13.81
CA SER A 44 -10.86 -1.23 14.59
C SER A 44 -11.32 -0.68 15.94
N HIS A 45 -10.45 0.02 16.68
CA HIS A 45 -10.78 0.59 17.99
C HIS A 45 -11.79 1.74 17.93
N ASN A 46 -11.86 2.44 16.80
CA ASN A 46 -12.80 3.55 16.59
C ASN A 46 -14.00 3.14 15.72
N SER A 47 -14.09 1.88 15.32
CA SER A 47 -15.18 1.40 14.46
C SER A 47 -16.48 1.22 15.24
N LYS A 48 -17.53 1.91 14.82
CA LYS A 48 -18.88 1.78 15.38
C LYS A 48 -19.65 0.64 14.68
N GLY A 49 -19.07 -0.56 14.63
CA GLY A 49 -19.61 -1.72 13.90
C GLY A 49 -19.32 -1.71 12.39
N ILE A 50 -18.30 -0.96 11.97
CA ILE A 50 -17.87 -0.83 10.57
C ILE A 50 -16.63 -1.69 10.33
N ASN A 51 -16.62 -2.48 9.27
CA ASN A 51 -15.47 -3.31 8.92
C ASN A 51 -14.57 -2.59 7.92
N PHE A 52 -13.28 -2.54 8.23
CA PHE A 52 -12.25 -2.01 7.33
C PHE A 52 -11.35 -3.14 6.85
N GLN A 53 -11.07 -3.16 5.55
CA GLN A 53 -10.02 -4.02 4.98
C GLN A 53 -8.82 -3.15 4.63
N ILE A 54 -7.66 -3.48 5.19
CA ILE A 54 -6.43 -2.73 4.93
C ILE A 54 -5.63 -3.43 3.84
N LEU A 55 -5.25 -2.67 2.82
CA LEU A 55 -4.33 -3.10 1.78
C LEU A 55 -3.08 -2.23 1.81
N SER A 56 -1.93 -2.81 1.46
CA SER A 56 -0.74 -2.06 1.08
C SER A 56 -0.61 -2.11 -0.44
N ASN A 57 -0.38 -0.97 -1.08
CA ASN A 57 -0.17 -0.87 -2.50
C ASN A 57 0.97 0.12 -2.75
N PRO A 58 2.24 -0.27 -2.55
CA PRO A 58 3.35 0.65 -2.67
C PRO A 58 3.41 1.32 -4.05
N GLU A 59 3.86 2.57 -4.09
CA GLU A 59 4.15 3.25 -5.36
C GLU A 59 5.58 3.00 -5.85
N PHE A 60 5.77 2.97 -7.17
CA PHE A 60 7.08 2.84 -7.82
C PHE A 60 7.26 3.93 -8.87
N LEU A 61 7.00 5.18 -8.48
CA LEU A 61 7.10 6.35 -9.34
C LEU A 61 8.48 7.00 -9.18
N ALA A 62 8.98 7.59 -10.26
CA ALA A 62 10.14 8.48 -10.22
C ALA A 62 9.75 9.93 -10.56
N GLU A 63 10.44 10.87 -9.93
CA GLU A 63 10.30 12.29 -10.28
C GLU A 63 10.71 12.51 -11.74
N GLY A 64 9.88 13.25 -12.49
CA GLY A 64 10.08 13.49 -13.92
C GLY A 64 9.37 12.50 -14.86
N THR A 65 9.03 11.29 -14.41
CA THR A 65 8.34 10.26 -15.21
C THR A 65 7.02 9.76 -14.61
N ALA A 66 6.56 10.36 -13.51
CA ALA A 66 5.41 9.86 -12.74
C ALA A 66 4.14 9.54 -13.55
N ILE A 67 3.79 10.34 -14.57
CA ILE A 67 2.62 10.05 -15.43
C ILE A 67 2.84 8.81 -16.28
N GLU A 68 4.02 8.66 -16.87
CA GLU A 68 4.35 7.47 -17.66
C GLU A 68 4.41 6.23 -16.76
N ASP A 69 5.01 6.34 -15.57
CA ASP A 69 5.10 5.27 -14.59
C ASP A 69 3.70 4.82 -14.09
N LEU A 70 2.73 5.75 -13.99
CA LEU A 70 1.34 5.44 -13.62
C LEU A 70 0.55 4.76 -14.75
N LEU A 71 0.76 5.21 -15.99
CA LEU A 71 0.05 4.69 -17.16
C LEU A 71 0.64 3.36 -17.66
N LYS A 72 1.95 3.17 -17.51
CA LYS A 72 2.71 2.00 -17.98
C LYS A 72 3.65 1.46 -16.91
N PRO A 73 3.13 1.04 -15.74
CA PRO A 73 3.99 0.52 -14.68
C PRO A 73 4.67 -0.77 -15.13
N ASP A 74 5.91 -0.98 -14.66
CA ASP A 74 6.58 -2.28 -14.73
C ASP A 74 5.77 -3.36 -14.01
N ARG A 75 5.26 -3.01 -12.82
CA ARG A 75 4.37 -3.83 -12.00
C ARG A 75 3.57 -2.96 -11.03
N VAL A 76 2.39 -3.45 -10.66
CA VAL A 76 1.61 -2.99 -9.52
C VAL A 76 1.67 -4.06 -8.45
N LEU A 77 2.02 -3.70 -7.22
CA LEU A 77 2.06 -4.63 -6.09
C LEU A 77 0.91 -4.34 -5.13
N ILE A 78 0.08 -5.33 -4.82
CA ILE A 78 -1.04 -5.24 -3.88
C ILE A 78 -0.86 -6.29 -2.79
N GLY A 79 -0.76 -5.84 -1.54
CA GLY A 79 -0.72 -6.67 -0.34
C GLY A 79 -2.04 -6.60 0.43
N GLY A 80 -2.54 -7.74 0.90
CA GLY A 80 -3.71 -7.80 1.77
C GLY A 80 -3.59 -8.89 2.83
N ARG A 81 -4.55 -8.95 3.76
CA ARG A 81 -4.66 -10.04 4.74
C ARG A 81 -5.08 -11.34 4.02
N GLU A 82 -4.54 -12.47 4.46
CA GLU A 82 -4.87 -13.80 3.94
C GLU A 82 -6.18 -14.33 4.55
N THR A 83 -7.25 -13.57 4.39
CA THR A 83 -8.61 -13.88 4.83
C THR A 83 -9.58 -13.82 3.65
N PRO A 84 -10.77 -14.43 3.72
CA PRO A 84 -11.77 -14.32 2.65
C PRO A 84 -12.13 -12.87 2.31
N GLU A 85 -12.25 -12.00 3.31
CA GLU A 85 -12.54 -10.57 3.16
C GLU A 85 -11.33 -9.81 2.58
N GLY A 86 -10.13 -10.14 3.04
CA GLY A 86 -8.88 -9.55 2.52
C GLY A 86 -8.66 -9.88 1.05
N ASN A 87 -8.91 -11.13 0.66
CA ASN A 87 -8.82 -11.57 -0.73
C ASN A 87 -9.86 -10.87 -1.63
N LYS A 88 -11.09 -10.64 -1.13
CA LYS A 88 -12.10 -9.84 -1.84
C LYS A 88 -11.65 -8.39 -2.01
N ALA A 89 -11.03 -7.80 -0.98
CA ALA A 89 -10.50 -6.44 -1.05
C ALA A 89 -9.35 -6.32 -2.05
N VAL A 90 -8.39 -7.25 -2.02
CA VAL A 90 -7.29 -7.34 -3.00
C VAL A 90 -7.84 -7.44 -4.42
N LYS A 91 -8.83 -8.31 -4.64
CA LYS A 91 -9.47 -8.46 -5.94
C LYS A 91 -10.14 -7.16 -6.39
N ALA A 92 -10.89 -6.49 -5.52
CA ALA A 92 -11.53 -5.22 -5.85
C ALA A 92 -10.52 -4.15 -6.29
N LEU A 93 -9.35 -4.05 -5.63
CA LEU A 93 -8.30 -3.13 -6.05
C LEU A 93 -7.60 -3.59 -7.34
N LYS A 94 -7.38 -4.89 -7.52
CA LYS A 94 -6.85 -5.47 -8.76
C LYS A 94 -7.76 -5.12 -9.95
N ASP A 95 -9.08 -5.26 -9.79
CA ASP A 95 -10.07 -4.96 -10.83
C ASP A 95 -10.02 -3.47 -11.25
N VAL A 96 -9.71 -2.55 -10.32
CA VAL A 96 -9.46 -1.13 -10.67
C VAL A 96 -8.25 -1.02 -11.60
N TYR A 97 -7.09 -1.57 -11.21
CA TYR A 97 -5.87 -1.50 -12.02
C TYR A 97 -6.00 -2.21 -13.37
N ALA A 98 -6.78 -3.29 -13.45
CA ALA A 98 -6.98 -4.08 -14.66
C ALA A 98 -7.65 -3.29 -15.81
N HIS A 99 -8.19 -2.10 -15.54
CA HIS A 99 -8.73 -1.23 -16.59
C HIS A 99 -7.64 -0.69 -17.54
N TRP A 100 -6.38 -0.59 -17.10
CA TRP A 100 -5.28 -0.10 -17.95
C TRP A 100 -3.95 -0.84 -17.75
N VAL A 101 -3.79 -1.60 -16.66
CA VAL A 101 -2.60 -2.41 -16.39
C VAL A 101 -2.87 -3.87 -16.76
N PRO A 102 -2.05 -4.50 -17.61
CA PRO A 102 -2.13 -5.94 -17.87
C PRO A 102 -2.09 -6.78 -16.59
N GLU A 103 -2.94 -7.81 -16.50
CA GLU A 103 -3.07 -8.61 -15.28
C GLU A 103 -1.78 -9.30 -14.83
N ASP A 104 -0.91 -9.68 -15.78
CA ASP A 104 0.39 -10.30 -15.51
C ASP A 104 1.39 -9.33 -14.84
N ARG A 105 1.11 -8.03 -14.88
CA ARG A 105 1.86 -6.99 -14.16
C ARG A 105 1.25 -6.62 -12.82
N ILE A 106 0.11 -7.20 -12.42
CA ILE A 106 -0.50 -6.96 -11.12
C ILE A 106 -0.16 -8.11 -10.18
N LEU A 107 0.80 -7.86 -9.30
CA LEU A 107 1.29 -8.83 -8.32
C LEU A 107 0.47 -8.72 -7.03
N CYS A 108 -0.10 -9.83 -6.59
CA CYS A 108 -0.79 -9.92 -5.30
C CYS A 108 0.07 -10.68 -4.30
N ALA A 109 0.18 -10.18 -3.08
CA ALA A 109 0.95 -10.79 -2.00
C ALA A 109 0.21 -10.64 -0.65
N ASN A 110 0.76 -11.23 0.41
CA ASN A 110 0.34 -10.88 1.75
C ASN A 110 0.78 -9.43 2.11
N LEU A 111 0.10 -8.85 3.10
CA LEU A 111 0.28 -7.46 3.53
C LEU A 111 1.74 -7.13 3.86
N TRP A 112 2.41 -7.99 4.62
CA TRP A 112 3.78 -7.75 5.09
C TRP A 112 4.81 -7.84 3.97
N SER A 113 4.65 -8.83 3.08
CA SER A 113 5.50 -8.97 1.89
C SER A 113 5.42 -7.75 0.99
N ALA A 114 4.25 -7.11 0.85
CA ALA A 114 4.10 -5.89 0.06
C ALA A 114 4.86 -4.70 0.67
N GLU A 115 4.72 -4.45 1.98
CA GLU A 115 5.45 -3.38 2.68
C GLU A 115 6.96 -3.58 2.58
N LEU A 116 7.45 -4.81 2.85
CA LEU A 116 8.87 -5.12 2.80
C LEU A 116 9.46 -4.96 1.39
N SER A 117 8.71 -5.35 0.35
CA SER A 117 9.17 -5.29 -1.04
C SER A 117 9.55 -3.86 -1.46
N LYS A 118 8.83 -2.85 -0.97
CA LYS A 118 9.15 -1.45 -1.26
C LYS A 118 10.47 -1.01 -0.65
N LEU A 119 10.70 -1.36 0.62
CA LEU A 119 11.95 -1.06 1.30
C LEU A 119 13.14 -1.77 0.65
N ALA A 120 12.97 -3.05 0.31
CA ALA A 120 13.98 -3.82 -0.39
C ALA A 120 14.31 -3.20 -1.76
N ALA A 121 13.30 -2.88 -2.57
CA ALA A 121 13.52 -2.28 -3.90
C ALA A 121 14.32 -0.97 -3.80
N ASN A 122 13.96 -0.07 -2.89
CA ASN A 122 14.67 1.18 -2.69
C ASN A 122 16.11 0.97 -2.19
N ALA A 123 16.33 0.00 -1.28
CA ALA A 123 17.66 -0.32 -0.78
C ALA A 123 18.58 -0.88 -1.89
N PHE A 124 18.06 -1.75 -2.76
CA PHE A 124 18.82 -2.29 -3.89
C PHE A 124 19.18 -1.21 -4.92
N LEU A 125 18.27 -0.28 -5.20
CA LEU A 125 18.56 0.86 -6.09
C LEU A 125 19.67 1.74 -5.51
N ALA A 126 19.58 2.09 -4.23
CA ALA A 126 20.62 2.85 -3.54
C ALA A 126 21.97 2.12 -3.53
N GLN A 127 21.98 0.80 -3.30
CA GLN A 127 23.18 -0.01 -3.32
C GLN A 127 23.90 0.03 -4.67
N ARG A 128 23.17 -0.09 -5.79
CA ARG A 128 23.78 -0.04 -7.13
C ARG A 128 24.48 1.29 -7.41
N ILE A 129 23.87 2.40 -6.99
CA ILE A 129 24.47 3.73 -7.13
C ILE A 129 25.76 3.81 -6.32
N SER A 130 25.72 3.37 -5.07
CA SER A 130 26.91 3.35 -4.20
C SER A 130 28.02 2.45 -4.75
N SER A 131 27.70 1.30 -5.33
CA SER A 131 28.69 0.38 -5.91
C SER A 131 29.38 0.93 -7.16
N VAL A 132 28.72 1.78 -7.95
CA VAL A 132 29.34 2.42 -9.13
C VAL A 132 30.22 3.61 -8.73
N ASN A 133 29.91 4.27 -7.61
CA ASN A 133 30.65 5.42 -7.10
C ASN A 133 31.88 5.05 -6.24
N ALA A 134 32.06 3.77 -5.91
CA ALA A 134 33.20 3.24 -5.15
C ALA A 134 34.31 2.75 -6.10
#